data_AF-A0A223N2P1-F1
#
_entry.id   AF-A0A223N2P1-F1
#
_cell.length_a   1.000
_cell.length_b   1.000
_cell.length_c   1.000
_cell.angle_alpha   90.00
_cell.angle_beta   90.00
_cell.angle_gamma   90.00
#
_symmetry.space_group_name_H-M   'P 1'
#
loop_
_entity.id
_entity.type
_entity.pdbx_description
1 polymer ?
#
loop_
_entity_poly.entity_id
_entity_poly.type
_entity_poly.pdbx_seq_one_letter_code
_entity_poly.pdbx_strand_id
1 'polypeptide(L)'
;MIFEWFSTVFSEPTEQAKLFTVAISTTLAVALLLLNQWFIRKRDKKERTIEKLEELTGSVREFYSLGNEVNRSLNLNKNYDEKLIEKFVGLGIRIDTLCNLYFCQSKIDTSISADVISLGMDALSEPKLESGDTIPSDHPYLETNEELHMWFETSQSKLEKLIHQHVK
;
A
#
# COMPACT_ATOMS: atom_id res chain seq x y z
N MET A 1 33.50 -46.40 14.25
CA MET A 1 33.12 -46.72 12.85
C MET A 1 33.35 -45.57 11.86
N ILE A 2 32.49 -44.55 11.70
CA ILE A 2 32.70 -43.48 10.68
C ILE A 2 33.96 -42.64 10.96
N PHE A 3 34.22 -42.31 12.23
CA PHE A 3 35.37 -41.49 12.63
C PHE A 3 36.71 -42.24 12.48
N GLU A 4 36.72 -43.54 12.76
CA GLU A 4 37.90 -44.40 12.59
C GLU A 4 38.22 -44.64 11.11
N TRP A 5 37.19 -44.82 10.28
CA TRP A 5 37.32 -44.92 8.82
C TRP A 5 37.85 -43.61 8.22
N PHE A 6 37.34 -42.47 8.67
CA PHE A 6 37.84 -41.15 8.26
C PHE A 6 39.30 -40.94 8.67
N SER A 7 39.68 -41.34 9.87
CA SER A 7 41.06 -41.25 10.34
C SER A 7 42.03 -42.18 9.60
N THR A 8 41.56 -43.32 9.07
CA THR A 8 42.40 -44.26 8.32
C THR A 8 42.54 -43.90 6.85
N VAL A 9 41.50 -43.31 6.24
CA VAL A 9 41.54 -42.85 4.83
C VAL A 9 42.28 -41.52 4.67
N PHE A 10 42.43 -40.72 5.72
CA PHE A 10 43.16 -39.45 5.69
C PHE A 10 44.37 -39.46 6.61
N SER A 11 45.06 -40.60 6.71
CA SER A 11 46.27 -40.70 7.53
C SER A 11 47.47 -39.99 6.90
N GLU A 12 47.49 -39.81 5.58
CA GLU A 12 48.57 -39.09 4.89
C GLU A 12 48.39 -37.56 4.93
N PRO A 13 49.46 -36.79 5.21
CA PRO A 13 49.42 -35.32 5.23
C PRO A 13 48.92 -34.69 3.91
N THR A 14 49.24 -35.34 2.78
CA THR A 14 48.83 -34.95 1.43
C THR A 14 47.32 -35.09 1.20
N GLU A 15 46.70 -36.13 1.75
CA GLU A 15 45.27 -36.39 1.62
C GLU A 15 44.45 -35.49 2.56
N GLN A 16 44.96 -35.19 3.76
CA GLN A 16 44.39 -34.19 4.66
C GLN A 16 44.38 -32.78 4.04
N ALA A 17 45.48 -32.39 3.37
CA ALA A 17 45.56 -31.10 2.68
C ALA A 17 44.54 -30.97 1.54
N LYS A 18 44.31 -32.05 0.77
CA LYS A 18 43.28 -32.09 -0.29
C LYS A 18 41.87 -31.95 0.30
N LEU A 19 41.55 -32.66 1.38
CA LEU A 19 40.27 -32.50 2.06
C LEU A 19 40.05 -31.10 2.57
N PHE A 20 41.06 -30.51 3.23
CA PHE A 20 40.95 -29.17 3.78
C PHE A 20 40.69 -28.15 2.66
N THR A 21 41.35 -28.32 1.51
CA THR A 21 41.12 -27.50 0.32
C THR A 21 39.70 -27.66 -0.23
N VAL A 22 39.20 -28.90 -0.32
CA VAL A 22 37.81 -29.18 -0.77
C VAL A 22 36.79 -28.63 0.23
N ALA A 23 37.04 -28.78 1.54
CA ALA A 23 36.16 -28.29 2.59
C ALA A 23 36.10 -26.76 2.58
N ILE A 24 37.23 -26.07 2.45
CA ILE A 24 37.29 -24.61 2.30
C ILE A 24 36.59 -24.17 1.02
N SER A 25 36.88 -24.81 -0.11
CA SER A 25 36.24 -24.49 -1.39
C SER A 25 34.72 -24.64 -1.33
N THR A 26 34.24 -25.74 -0.74
CA THR A 26 32.80 -26.01 -0.56
C THR A 26 32.17 -24.99 0.39
N THR A 27 32.83 -24.70 1.51
CA THR A 27 32.34 -23.71 2.49
C THR A 27 32.27 -22.31 1.87
N LEU A 28 33.28 -21.93 1.09
CA LEU A 28 33.31 -20.66 0.37
C LEU A 28 32.17 -20.59 -0.65
N ALA A 29 31.94 -21.65 -1.43
CA ALA A 29 30.83 -21.71 -2.38
C ALA A 29 29.47 -21.57 -1.69
N VAL A 30 29.25 -22.27 -0.58
CA VAL A 30 28.01 -22.17 0.21
C VAL A 30 27.86 -20.76 0.81
N ALA A 31 28.92 -20.18 1.35
CA ALA A 31 28.90 -18.83 1.91
C ALA A 31 28.53 -17.78 0.84
N LEU A 32 29.11 -17.89 -0.36
CA LEU A 32 28.77 -17.01 -1.49
C LEU A 32 27.32 -17.16 -1.92
N LEU A 33 26.79 -18.39 -1.98
CA LEU A 33 25.39 -18.64 -2.29
C LEU A 33 24.44 -18.02 -1.26
N LEU A 34 24.74 -18.19 0.03
CA LEU A 34 23.92 -17.63 1.12
C LEU A 34 23.95 -16.11 1.11
N LEU A 35 25.13 -15.50 0.91
CA LEU A 35 25.25 -14.05 0.77
C LEU A 35 24.44 -13.54 -0.42
N ASN A 36 24.56 -14.18 -1.58
CA ASN A 36 23.80 -13.79 -2.77
C ASN A 36 22.28 -13.87 -2.53
N GLN A 37 21.79 -14.98 -1.97
CA GLN A 37 20.39 -15.12 -1.61
C GLN A 37 19.93 -14.06 -0.60
N TRP A 38 20.77 -13.70 0.36
CA TRP A 38 20.47 -12.66 1.33
C TRP A 38 20.37 -11.28 0.67
N PHE A 39 21.29 -10.92 -0.22
CA PHE A 39 21.24 -9.68 -0.99
C PHE A 39 19.99 -9.60 -1.86
N ILE A 40 19.66 -10.69 -2.59
CA ILE A 40 18.46 -10.77 -3.42
C ILE A 40 17.21 -10.60 -2.55
N ARG A 41 17.08 -11.37 -1.47
CA ARG A 41 15.92 -11.27 -0.55
C ARG A 41 15.77 -9.88 0.06
N LYS A 42 16.88 -9.22 0.40
CA LYS A 42 16.86 -7.87 0.96
C LYS A 42 16.36 -6.85 -0.07
N ARG A 43 16.85 -6.95 -1.31
CA ARG A 43 16.43 -6.10 -2.42
C ARG A 43 14.95 -6.32 -2.77
N ASP A 44 14.53 -7.57 -2.94
CA ASP A 44 13.16 -7.93 -3.32
C ASP A 44 12.15 -7.47 -2.25
N LYS A 45 12.52 -7.53 -0.97
CA LYS A 45 11.70 -6.96 0.12
C LYS A 45 11.55 -5.45 -0.02
N LYS A 46 12.64 -4.72 -0.31
CA LYS A 46 12.60 -3.26 -0.49
C LYS A 46 11.75 -2.88 -1.70
N GLU A 47 11.95 -3.57 -2.82
CA GLU A 47 11.21 -3.33 -4.07
C GLU A 47 9.71 -3.59 -3.89
N ARG A 48 9.34 -4.69 -3.22
CA ARG A 48 7.94 -4.97 -2.88
C ARG A 48 7.32 -3.91 -1.99
N THR A 49 8.06 -3.37 -1.01
CA THR A 49 7.54 -2.30 -0.15
C THR A 49 7.30 -1.01 -0.95
N ILE A 50 8.19 -0.66 -1.88
CA ILE A 50 8.04 0.50 -2.76
C ILE A 50 6.81 0.33 -3.66
N GLU A 51 6.67 -0.81 -4.33
CA GLU A 51 5.53 -1.11 -5.20
C GLU A 51 4.19 -0.98 -4.46
N LYS A 52 4.13 -1.48 -3.21
CA LYS A 52 2.91 -1.38 -2.39
C LYS A 52 2.62 0.04 -1.92
N LEU A 53 3.66 0.85 -1.75
CA LEU A 53 3.52 2.27 -1.41
C LEU A 53 3.05 3.10 -2.61
N GLU A 54 3.53 2.78 -3.81
CA GLU A 54 3.04 3.36 -5.08
C GLU A 54 1.57 2.98 -5.29
N GLU A 55 1.21 1.71 -5.08
CA GLU A 55 -0.18 1.23 -5.17
C GLU A 55 -1.11 1.94 -4.17
N LEU A 56 -0.65 2.15 -2.93
CA LEU A 56 -1.39 2.88 -1.91
C LEU A 56 -1.57 4.37 -2.29
N THR A 57 -0.50 5.00 -2.76
CA THR A 57 -0.53 6.41 -3.19
C THR A 57 -1.47 6.63 -4.37
N GLY A 58 -1.44 5.72 -5.35
CA GLY A 58 -2.37 5.70 -6.47
C GLY A 58 -3.82 5.56 -5.99
N SER A 59 -4.07 4.59 -5.11
CA SER A 59 -5.41 4.34 -4.56
C SER A 59 -5.97 5.56 -3.79
N VAL A 60 -5.15 6.26 -3.00
CA VAL A 60 -5.57 7.46 -2.25
C VAL A 60 -5.94 8.61 -3.20
N ARG A 61 -5.15 8.82 -4.28
CA ARG A 61 -5.46 9.84 -5.29
C ARG A 61 -6.72 9.51 -6.09
N GLU A 62 -6.88 8.25 -6.48
CA GLU A 62 -8.08 7.77 -7.16
C GLU A 62 -9.30 7.93 -6.26
N PHE A 63 -9.19 7.59 -4.98
CA PHE A 63 -10.25 7.78 -4.00
C PHE A 63 -10.65 9.25 -3.87
N TYR A 64 -9.69 10.18 -3.77
CA TYR A 64 -9.99 11.61 -3.72
C TYR A 64 -10.68 12.11 -5.00
N SER A 65 -10.16 11.74 -6.17
CA SER A 65 -10.73 12.13 -7.46
C SER A 65 -12.17 11.62 -7.61
N LEU A 66 -12.39 10.35 -7.27
CA LEU A 66 -13.70 9.72 -7.39
C LEU A 66 -14.67 10.23 -6.31
N GLY A 67 -14.19 10.52 -5.10
CA GLY A 67 -14.99 11.16 -4.05
C GLY A 67 -15.49 12.53 -4.46
N ASN A 68 -14.67 13.33 -5.14
CA ASN A 68 -15.08 14.63 -5.67
C ASN A 68 -16.10 14.48 -6.83
N GLU A 69 -15.93 13.46 -7.68
CA GLU A 69 -16.89 13.14 -8.74
C GLU A 69 -18.24 12.65 -8.19
N VAL A 70 -18.21 11.78 -7.17
CA VAL A 70 -19.39 11.32 -6.44
C VAL A 70 -20.09 12.50 -5.78
N ASN A 71 -19.36 13.32 -5.01
CA ASN A 71 -19.90 14.51 -4.36
C ASN A 71 -20.54 15.47 -5.39
N ARG A 72 -19.89 15.70 -6.53
CA ARG A 72 -20.45 16.52 -7.62
C ARG A 72 -21.71 15.90 -8.26
N SER A 73 -21.74 14.59 -8.44
CA SER A 73 -22.86 13.87 -9.07
C SER A 73 -24.09 13.75 -8.17
N LEU A 74 -23.89 13.73 -6.85
CA LEU A 74 -24.98 13.72 -5.87
C LEU A 74 -25.69 15.09 -5.81
N ASN A 75 -24.91 16.17 -5.95
CA ASN A 75 -25.37 17.55 -5.81
C ASN A 75 -25.92 18.18 -7.10
N LEU A 76 -25.30 17.91 -8.25
CA LEU A 76 -25.90 18.26 -9.54
C LEU A 76 -26.93 17.20 -9.87
N ASN A 77 -28.10 17.57 -10.38
CA ASN A 77 -29.23 16.69 -10.72
C ASN A 77 -28.93 15.67 -11.86
N LYS A 78 -27.75 15.04 -11.86
CA LYS A 78 -27.35 13.93 -12.70
C LYS A 78 -27.83 12.64 -12.05
N ASN A 79 -28.27 11.71 -12.90
CA ASN A 79 -28.69 10.38 -12.46
C ASN A 79 -27.65 9.78 -11.52
N TYR A 80 -28.12 9.37 -10.35
CA TYR A 80 -27.37 8.63 -9.36
C TYR A 80 -26.73 7.40 -10.03
N ASP A 81 -25.41 7.42 -10.21
CA ASP A 81 -24.67 6.28 -10.78
C ASP A 81 -24.18 5.40 -9.65
N GLU A 82 -24.97 4.37 -9.33
CA GLU A 82 -24.67 3.35 -8.33
C GLU A 82 -23.28 2.73 -8.55
N LYS A 83 -22.82 2.59 -9.81
CA LYS A 83 -21.50 2.04 -10.13
C LYS A 83 -20.35 2.96 -9.73
N LEU A 84 -20.54 4.28 -9.74
CA LEU A 84 -19.52 5.22 -9.28
C LEU A 84 -19.36 5.14 -7.76
N ILE A 85 -20.47 5.01 -7.03
CA ILE A 85 -20.46 4.87 -5.57
C ILE A 85 -19.85 3.53 -5.14
N GLU A 86 -20.23 2.43 -5.79
CA GLU A 86 -19.62 1.12 -5.54
C GLU A 86 -18.10 1.14 -5.75
N LYS A 87 -17.62 1.81 -6.81
CA LYS A 87 -16.18 2.00 -7.05
C LYS A 87 -15.52 2.82 -5.94
N PHE A 88 -16.19 3.85 -5.44
CA PHE A 88 -15.67 4.71 -4.37
C PHE A 88 -15.53 3.97 -3.05
N VAL A 89 -16.57 3.24 -2.64
CA VAL A 89 -16.51 2.36 -1.47
C VAL A 89 -15.44 1.28 -1.65
N GLY A 90 -15.37 0.67 -2.84
CA GLY A 90 -14.37 -0.34 -3.17
C GLY A 90 -12.94 0.17 -3.04
N LEU A 91 -12.66 1.41 -3.43
CA LEU A 91 -11.36 2.05 -3.24
C LEU A 91 -11.05 2.28 -1.76
N GLY A 92 -12.04 2.68 -0.95
CA GLY A 92 -11.88 2.80 0.51
C GLY A 92 -11.48 1.49 1.17
N ILE A 93 -12.13 0.37 0.79
CA ILE A 93 -11.78 -0.98 1.27
C ILE A 93 -10.37 -1.38 0.82
N ARG A 94 -10.00 -1.06 -0.42
CA ARG A 94 -8.66 -1.35 -0.95
C ARG A 94 -7.57 -0.62 -0.18
N ILE A 95 -7.77 0.66 0.12
CA ILE A 95 -6.85 1.47 0.93
C ILE A 95 -6.70 0.86 2.34
N ASP A 96 -7.80 0.55 3.01
CA ASP A 96 -7.76 -0.06 4.34
C ASP A 96 -7.05 -1.43 4.32
N THR A 97 -7.31 -2.25 3.31
CA THR A 97 -6.64 -3.54 3.12
C THR A 97 -5.13 -3.37 2.90
N LEU A 98 -4.71 -2.42 2.06
CA LEU A 98 -3.28 -2.14 1.82
C LEU A 98 -2.59 -1.64 3.10
N CYS A 99 -3.23 -0.73 3.83
CA CYS A 99 -2.76 -0.26 5.13
C CYS A 99 -2.61 -1.42 6.13
N ASN A 100 -3.63 -2.27 6.27
CA ASN A 100 -3.62 -3.37 7.24
C ASN A 100 -2.60 -4.47 6.91
N LEU A 101 -2.40 -4.78 5.62
CA LEU A 101 -1.50 -5.86 5.20
C LEU A 101 -0.02 -5.44 5.15
N TYR A 102 0.27 -4.22 4.72
CA TYR A 102 1.64 -3.80 4.41
C TYR A 102 2.16 -2.71 5.33
N PHE A 103 1.27 -1.92 5.94
CA PHE A 103 1.64 -0.73 6.71
C PHE A 103 0.84 -0.64 8.01
N CYS A 104 0.87 -1.68 8.85
CA CYS A 104 0.07 -1.83 10.08
C CYS A 104 0.14 -0.63 11.06
N GLN A 105 1.10 0.28 10.91
CA GLN A 105 1.30 1.46 11.75
C GLN A 105 0.66 2.74 11.17
N SER A 106 0.21 2.73 9.92
CA SER A 106 -0.39 3.90 9.24
C SER A 106 -1.81 3.61 8.82
N LYS A 107 -2.76 3.84 9.73
CA LYS A 107 -4.18 3.85 9.37
C LYS A 107 -4.49 5.13 8.58
N ILE A 108 -4.84 4.95 7.32
CA ILE A 108 -5.53 5.96 6.52
C ILE A 108 -7.01 5.75 6.78
N ASP A 109 -7.67 6.77 7.32
CA ASP A 109 -9.04 6.65 7.77
C ASP A 109 -9.98 6.78 6.57
N THR A 110 -10.60 5.69 6.12
CA THR A 110 -11.47 5.69 4.94
C THR A 110 -12.95 5.86 5.30
N SER A 111 -13.27 6.12 6.57
CA SER A 111 -14.65 6.34 7.05
C SER A 111 -15.35 7.49 6.36
N ILE A 112 -14.59 8.48 5.86
CA ILE A 112 -15.12 9.61 5.09
C ILE A 112 -15.94 9.19 3.87
N SER A 113 -15.71 7.98 3.33
CA SER A 113 -16.57 7.44 2.27
C SER A 113 -18.02 7.23 2.72
N ALA A 114 -18.25 6.81 3.97
CA ALA A 114 -19.58 6.63 4.52
C ALA A 114 -20.28 7.97 4.75
N ASP A 115 -19.54 8.98 5.22
CA ASP A 115 -20.06 10.32 5.46
C ASP A 115 -20.54 10.96 4.14
N VAL A 116 -19.70 10.94 3.09
CA VAL A 116 -20.03 11.44 1.75
C VAL A 116 -21.27 10.75 1.15
N ILE A 117 -21.41 9.43 1.34
CA ILE A 117 -22.56 8.68 0.83
C ILE A 117 -23.83 8.98 1.62
N SER A 118 -23.73 9.11 2.94
CA SER A 118 -24.88 9.44 3.80
C SER A 118 -25.45 10.82 3.49
N LEU A 119 -24.58 11.83 3.32
CA LEU A 119 -24.95 13.17 2.87
C LEU A 119 -25.61 13.16 1.48
N GLY A 120 -25.10 12.33 0.57
CA GLY A 120 -25.70 12.12 -0.75
C GLY A 120 -27.09 11.50 -0.71
N MET A 121 -27.33 10.60 0.23
CA MET A 121 -28.63 9.95 0.43
C MET A 121 -29.65 10.85 1.12
N ASP A 122 -29.23 11.65 2.11
CA ASP A 122 -30.10 12.61 2.77
C ASP A 122 -30.47 13.77 1.83
N ALA A 123 -29.55 14.22 0.97
CA ALA A 123 -29.80 15.24 -0.07
C ALA A 123 -30.67 14.76 -1.25
N LEU A 124 -30.92 13.44 -1.39
CA LEU A 124 -31.93 12.91 -2.32
C LEU A 124 -33.36 13.15 -1.82
N SER A 125 -33.54 13.49 -0.53
CA SER A 125 -34.83 13.80 0.09
C SER A 125 -35.28 15.24 -0.13
N GLU A 126 -34.34 16.14 -0.47
CA GLU A 126 -34.57 17.58 -0.62
C GLU A 126 -34.60 17.98 -2.11
N PRO A 127 -35.38 19.02 -2.48
CA PRO A 127 -35.48 19.47 -3.87
C PRO A 127 -34.14 20.04 -4.35
N LYS A 128 -33.54 19.36 -5.35
CA LYS A 128 -32.22 19.69 -5.89
C LYS A 128 -32.23 20.95 -6.76
N LEU A 129 -31.16 21.75 -6.66
CA LEU A 129 -30.90 22.93 -7.49
C LEU A 129 -30.82 22.57 -8.99
N GLU A 130 -31.37 23.42 -9.86
CA GLU A 130 -31.32 23.18 -11.31
C GLU A 130 -29.92 23.46 -11.87
N SER A 131 -29.57 22.77 -12.97
CA SER A 131 -28.28 22.89 -13.64
C SER A 131 -28.05 24.31 -14.16
N GLY A 132 -27.34 25.13 -13.39
CA GLY A 132 -27.04 26.53 -13.72
C GLY A 132 -27.02 27.47 -12.51
N ASP A 133 -27.53 27.02 -11.37
CA ASP A 133 -27.56 27.82 -10.16
C ASP A 133 -26.18 27.90 -9.49
N THR A 134 -25.87 29.08 -8.93
CA THR A 134 -24.70 29.27 -8.08
C THR A 134 -24.97 28.54 -6.77
N ILE A 135 -24.13 27.55 -6.43
CA ILE A 135 -24.26 26.80 -5.18
C ILE A 135 -24.20 27.82 -4.02
N PRO A 136 -25.24 27.89 -3.16
CA PRO A 136 -25.23 28.78 -2.00
C PRO A 136 -24.00 28.51 -1.13
N SER A 137 -23.43 29.55 -0.50
CA SER A 137 -22.27 29.40 0.40
C SER A 137 -22.52 28.43 1.54
N ASP A 138 -23.79 28.27 1.92
CA ASP A 138 -24.24 27.47 3.05
C ASP A 138 -24.70 26.07 2.61
N HIS A 139 -24.41 25.67 1.36
CA HIS A 139 -24.78 24.36 0.85
C HIS A 139 -23.87 23.26 1.47
N PRO A 140 -24.44 22.12 1.93
CA PRO A 140 -23.66 20.99 2.51
C PRO A 140 -22.56 20.43 1.61
N TYR A 141 -22.58 20.78 0.32
CA TYR A 141 -21.56 20.42 -0.67
C TYR A 141 -20.21 21.04 -0.38
N LEU A 142 -20.19 22.32 0.02
CA LEU A 142 -18.96 23.06 0.31
C LEU A 142 -18.26 22.45 1.52
N GLU A 143 -19.02 22.15 2.57
CA GLU A 143 -18.54 21.48 3.78
C GLU A 143 -17.98 20.09 3.48
N THR A 144 -18.73 19.24 2.77
CA THR A 144 -18.30 17.88 2.38
C THR A 144 -17.04 17.90 1.51
N ASN A 145 -16.93 18.88 0.61
CA ASN A 145 -15.75 19.02 -0.26
C ASN A 145 -14.52 19.51 0.52
N GLU A 146 -14.71 20.41 1.47
CA GLU A 146 -13.64 20.86 2.37
C GLU A 146 -13.16 19.70 3.27
N GLU A 147 -14.06 18.89 3.81
CA GLU A 147 -13.71 17.68 4.57
C GLU A 147 -12.93 16.67 3.74
N LEU A 148 -13.37 16.40 2.51
CA LEU A 148 -12.67 15.51 1.58
C LEU A 148 -11.27 16.05 1.23
N HIS A 149 -11.14 17.36 1.08
CA HIS A 149 -9.86 18.01 0.83
C HIS A 149 -8.92 17.94 2.04
N MET A 150 -9.42 18.23 3.24
CA MET A 150 -8.68 18.11 4.49
C MET A 150 -8.22 16.66 4.76
N TRP A 151 -9.07 15.69 4.44
CA TRP A 151 -8.72 14.28 4.46
C TRP A 151 -7.58 13.93 3.50
N PHE A 152 -7.63 14.47 2.28
CA PHE A 152 -6.60 14.22 1.27
C PHE A 152 -5.24 14.77 1.69
N GLU A 153 -5.19 16.01 2.18
CA GLU A 153 -3.98 16.64 2.71
C GLU A 153 -3.40 15.83 3.88
N THR A 154 -4.26 15.40 4.81
CA THR A 154 -3.86 14.56 5.95
C THR A 154 -3.30 13.20 5.49
N SER A 155 -3.94 12.60 4.49
CA SER A 155 -3.52 11.32 3.91
C SER A 155 -2.20 11.44 3.16
N GLN A 156 -1.99 12.55 2.42
CA GLN A 156 -0.72 12.84 1.78
C GLN A 156 0.41 13.02 2.79
N SER A 157 0.19 13.77 3.87
CA SER A 157 1.21 13.92 4.93
C SER A 157 1.60 12.58 5.57
N LYS A 158 0.62 11.67 5.76
CA LYS A 158 0.89 10.30 6.23
C LYS A 158 1.69 9.49 5.21
N LEU A 159 1.36 9.59 3.92
CA LEU A 159 2.11 8.94 2.85
C LEU A 159 3.55 9.45 2.75
N GLU A 160 3.78 10.75 2.87
CA GLU A 160 5.14 11.32 2.88
C GLU A 160 6.00 10.78 4.03
N LYS A 161 5.41 10.62 5.23
CA LYS A 161 6.09 10.00 6.36
C LYS A 161 6.46 8.54 6.06
N LEU A 162 5.57 7.77 5.45
CA LEU A 162 5.83 6.38 5.05
C LEU A 162 6.92 6.29 3.97
N ILE A 163 6.88 7.18 2.98
CA ILE A 163 7.93 7.28 1.94
C ILE A 163 9.28 7.55 2.60
N HIS A 164 9.34 8.48 3.55
CA HIS A 164 10.58 8.77 4.26
C HIS A 164 11.08 7.58 5.09
N GLN A 165 10.18 6.80 5.70
CA GLN A 165 10.54 5.66 6.55
C GLN A 165 10.99 4.42 5.76
N HIS A 166 10.42 4.17 4.57
CA HIS A 166 10.63 2.92 3.84
C HIS A 166 11.50 3.06 2.58
N VAL A 167 11.59 4.26 1.99
CA VAL A 167 12.29 4.47 0.72
C VAL A 167 13.67 5.12 0.92
N LYS A 168 13.73 6.14 1.78
CA LYS A 168 14.93 6.95 2.05
C LYS A 168 15.88 6.23 3.01
#